data_AF-A0A7S9CCY4-F1
#
_entry.id   AF-A0A7S9CCY4-F1
#
_cell.length_a   1.000
_cell.length_b   1.000
_cell.length_c   1.000
_cell.angle_alpha   90.00
_cell.angle_beta   90.00
_cell.angle_gamma   90.00
#
_symmetry.space_group_name_H-M   'P 1'
#
loop_
_entity.id
_entity.type
_entity.pdbx_description
1 polymer ?
#
loop_
_entity_poly.entity_id
_entity_poly.type
_entity_poly.pdbx_seq_one_letter_code
_entity_poly.pdbx_strand_id
1 'polypeptide(L)'
;MNPIVYAVPVFLLLMLLEFAWSRRRGETVYRAADTVSSLSLGIISQLVAVFTQLLMLGIYGWLWQHAALLPEWSLGSPWAWAGALLIYDFLYYWKHRLGHEVAVLWAAHVVHHSSEEYNLSTALRQTGSDFLLGWVFYLPMALLGVPPLMFVVVGLIDLLYQFWVHTRLVGRLGWFDRVFVSPSNHRVHHGQNDYCLDRNYGGILILWDRLFGSFVEERDGEPIVYGVRGQLKSWNPWTANLRSYADLWRDARLADNWADRLTIWWRSPNWRPAAALRALPKPRPDLSRFQRYAPALAPGMAAYGLLQLGPLLLLGVYFLAVQPRLAPPLALGAALALLLQLVLLSRLLEGNSRLGEGLRLLALGAWAGAQLWRGQALLGAGPWLWVLCLAAALAGLLWLARPSSAAGQTGRALP
;
A
#
# COMPACT_ATOMS: atom_id res chain seq x y z
N MET A 1 11.88 -6.79 18.14
CA MET A 1 12.00 -5.67 17.17
C MET A 1 11.08 -5.97 15.99
N ASN A 2 10.48 -4.95 15.36
CA ASN A 2 9.59 -5.17 14.22
C ASN A 2 10.40 -5.74 13.03
N PRO A 3 10.08 -6.94 12.50
CA PRO A 3 10.86 -7.59 11.44
C PRO A 3 10.90 -6.77 10.13
N ILE A 4 9.91 -5.91 9.89
CA ILE A 4 9.85 -5.04 8.72
C ILE A 4 11.05 -4.09 8.64
N VAL A 5 11.62 -3.68 9.78
CA VAL A 5 12.82 -2.83 9.84
C VAL A 5 13.99 -3.48 9.07
N TYR A 6 14.10 -4.80 9.08
CA TYR A 6 15.16 -5.54 8.39
C TYR A 6 14.83 -5.82 6.91
N ALA A 7 13.55 -5.87 6.55
CA ALA A 7 13.11 -6.07 5.17
C ALA A 7 13.28 -4.80 4.31
N VAL A 8 13.10 -3.61 4.89
CA VAL A 8 13.14 -2.33 4.16
C VAL A 8 14.42 -2.11 3.36
N PRO A 9 15.65 -2.32 3.88
CA PRO A 9 16.87 -2.17 3.10
C PRO A 9 16.93 -3.12 1.89
N VAL A 10 16.43 -4.35 2.05
CA VAL A 10 16.37 -5.35 0.97
C VAL A 10 15.38 -4.92 -0.11
N PHE A 11 14.18 -4.46 0.28
CA PHE A 11 13.19 -3.94 -0.65
C PHE A 11 13.71 -2.75 -1.45
N LEU A 12 14.36 -1.78 -0.77
CA LEU A 12 14.95 -0.62 -1.43
C LEU A 12 16.08 -1.01 -2.40
N LEU A 13 16.94 -1.95 -2.02
CA LEU A 13 17.97 -2.47 -2.91
C LEU A 13 17.36 -3.11 -4.16
N LEU A 14 16.35 -3.98 -3.99
CA LEU A 14 15.68 -4.65 -5.11
C LEU A 14 14.96 -3.65 -6.02
N MET A 15 14.31 -2.62 -5.47
CA MET A 15 13.72 -1.52 -6.25
C MET A 15 14.78 -0.74 -7.05
N LEU A 16 15.94 -0.45 -6.45
CA LEU A 16 17.05 0.21 -7.15
C LEU A 16 17.62 -0.66 -8.27
N LEU A 17 17.74 -1.97 -8.04
CA LEU A 17 18.17 -2.93 -9.06
C LEU A 17 17.14 -3.03 -10.20
N GLU A 18 15.84 -3.09 -9.90
CA GLU A 18 14.78 -3.08 -10.91
C GLU A 18 14.80 -1.77 -11.71
N PHE A 19 14.96 -0.63 -11.03
CA PHE A 19 15.10 0.66 -11.69
C PHE A 19 16.30 0.67 -12.64
N ALA A 20 17.50 0.29 -12.16
CA ALA A 20 18.71 0.25 -12.98
C ALA A 20 18.57 -0.72 -14.18
N TRP A 21 17.96 -1.89 -13.97
CA TRP A 21 17.70 -2.86 -15.02
C TRP A 21 16.72 -2.33 -16.07
N SER A 22 15.63 -1.68 -15.65
CA SER A 22 14.67 -1.05 -16.58
C SER A 22 15.35 0.01 -17.45
N ARG A 23 16.22 0.85 -16.86
CA ARG A 23 16.97 1.88 -17.59
C ARG A 23 17.95 1.27 -18.61
N ARG A 24 18.62 0.16 -18.26
CA ARG A 24 19.50 -0.57 -19.19
C ARG A 24 18.73 -1.16 -20.37
N ARG A 25 17.47 -1.56 -20.17
CA ARG A 25 16.58 -2.05 -21.24
C ARG A 25 15.88 -0.94 -22.04
N GLY A 26 16.10 0.33 -21.69
CA GLY A 26 15.39 1.45 -22.32
C GLY A 26 13.92 1.57 -21.90
N GLU A 27 13.50 0.85 -20.85
CA GLU A 27 12.14 0.87 -20.32
C GLU A 27 11.99 1.88 -19.18
N THR A 28 10.79 2.45 -19.04
CA THR A 28 10.45 3.33 -17.92
C THR A 28 9.34 2.68 -17.11
N VAL A 29 9.69 2.06 -15.98
CA VAL A 29 8.72 1.35 -15.11
C VAL A 29 8.37 2.12 -13.83
N TYR A 30 9.15 3.14 -13.49
CA TYR A 30 8.95 3.98 -12.32
C TYR A 30 8.57 5.41 -12.72
N ARG A 31 7.62 6.01 -11.98
CA ARG A 31 7.29 7.44 -12.06
C ARG A 31 7.34 8.04 -10.67
N ALA A 32 8.05 9.16 -10.53
CA ALA A 32 8.37 9.73 -9.22
C ALA A 32 7.14 9.93 -8.30
N ALA A 33 6.05 10.52 -8.81
CA ALA A 33 4.84 10.75 -8.01
C ALA A 33 4.17 9.45 -7.56
N ASP A 34 4.10 8.45 -8.45
CA ASP A 34 3.55 7.14 -8.13
C ASP A 34 4.43 6.40 -7.11
N THR A 35 5.76 6.47 -7.25
CA THR A 35 6.71 5.88 -6.31
C THR A 35 6.64 6.54 -4.94
N VAL A 36 6.57 7.87 -4.88
CA VAL A 36 6.41 8.62 -3.62
C VAL A 36 5.09 8.26 -2.95
N SER A 37 4.00 8.16 -3.73
CA SER A 37 2.70 7.70 -3.25
C SER A 37 2.76 6.28 -2.68
N SER A 38 3.34 5.34 -3.40
CA SER A 38 3.49 3.94 -2.97
C SER A 38 4.20 3.81 -1.64
N LEU A 39 5.38 4.42 -1.53
CA LEU A 39 6.19 4.36 -0.32
C LEU A 39 5.53 5.12 0.84
N SER A 40 4.86 6.25 0.56
CA SER A 40 4.09 6.97 1.57
C SER A 40 2.93 6.14 2.12
N LEU A 41 2.21 5.44 1.25
CA LEU A 41 1.13 4.52 1.63
C LEU A 41 1.67 3.36 2.47
N GLY A 42 2.80 2.77 2.09
CA GLY A 42 3.48 1.75 2.89
C GLY A 42 3.88 2.23 4.28
N ILE A 43 4.48 3.42 4.38
CA ILE A 43 4.83 4.02 5.69
C ILE A 43 3.56 4.25 6.52
N ILE A 44 2.52 4.85 5.95
CA ILE A 44 1.25 5.11 6.65
C ILE A 44 0.59 3.82 7.12
N SER A 45 0.61 2.77 6.29
CA SER A 45 0.12 1.44 6.67
C SER A 45 0.84 0.91 7.91
N GLN A 46 2.17 1.03 7.97
CA GLN A 46 2.96 0.64 9.14
C GLN A 46 2.70 1.53 10.37
N LEU A 47 2.48 2.84 10.17
CA LEU A 47 2.11 3.75 11.26
C LEU A 47 0.78 3.33 11.89
N VAL A 48 -0.22 2.97 11.09
CA VAL A 48 -1.51 2.48 11.61
C VAL A 48 -1.33 1.11 12.27
N ALA A 49 -0.57 0.20 11.65
CA ALA A 49 -0.32 -1.14 12.18
C ALA A 49 0.25 -1.10 13.59
N VAL A 50 1.13 -0.16 13.91
CA VAL A 50 1.66 0.01 15.27
C VAL A 50 0.57 0.17 16.34
N PHE A 51 -0.52 0.87 16.04
CA PHE A 51 -1.62 1.10 16.98
C PHE A 51 -2.69 0.02 16.96
N THR A 52 -2.77 -0.77 15.88
CA THR A 52 -3.81 -1.79 15.70
C THR A 52 -3.30 -3.21 15.89
N GLN A 53 -2.00 -3.47 15.73
CA GLN A 53 -1.40 -4.80 15.81
C GLN A 53 -1.53 -5.41 17.21
N LEU A 54 -1.42 -4.62 18.28
CA LEU A 54 -1.64 -5.14 19.63
C LEU A 54 -3.07 -5.64 19.82
N LEU A 55 -4.06 -4.92 19.27
CA LEU A 55 -5.46 -5.35 19.30
C LEU A 55 -5.64 -6.64 18.49
N MET A 56 -5.12 -6.69 17.26
CA MET A 56 -5.29 -7.85 16.37
C MET A 56 -4.59 -9.11 16.90
N LEU A 57 -3.31 -9.00 17.30
CA LEU A 57 -2.58 -10.11 17.90
C LEU A 57 -3.10 -10.46 19.30
N GLY A 58 -3.62 -9.48 20.04
CA GLY A 58 -4.27 -9.70 21.33
C GLY A 58 -5.55 -10.52 21.19
N ILE A 59 -6.41 -10.20 20.21
CA ILE A 59 -7.61 -10.99 19.92
C ILE A 59 -7.24 -12.40 19.46
N TYR A 60 -6.28 -12.53 18.53
CA TYR A 60 -5.79 -13.83 18.08
C TYR A 60 -5.25 -14.67 19.26
N GLY A 61 -4.38 -14.08 20.08
CA GLY A 61 -3.78 -14.74 21.24
C GLY A 61 -4.81 -15.12 22.29
N TRP A 62 -5.80 -14.26 22.54
CA TRP A 62 -6.90 -14.55 23.47
C TRP A 62 -7.73 -15.75 22.98
N LEU A 63 -8.11 -15.77 21.69
CA LEU A 63 -8.84 -16.91 21.10
C LEU A 63 -8.02 -18.19 21.13
N TRP A 64 -6.73 -18.11 20.80
CA TRP A 64 -5.83 -19.26 20.86
C TRP A 64 -5.70 -19.82 22.29
N GLN A 65 -5.60 -18.96 23.31
CA GLN A 65 -5.47 -19.39 24.71
C GLN A 65 -6.76 -19.96 25.29
N HIS A 66 -7.93 -19.41 24.94
CA HIS A 66 -9.19 -19.68 25.65
C HIS A 66 -10.23 -20.42 24.81
N ALA A 67 -10.07 -20.48 23.49
CA ALA A 67 -11.06 -21.01 22.55
C ALA A 67 -10.46 -21.93 21.48
N ALA A 68 -9.18 -22.31 21.56
CA ALA A 68 -8.60 -23.32 20.68
C ALA A 68 -9.34 -24.66 20.82
N LEU A 69 -9.73 -25.23 19.68
CA LEU A 69 -10.45 -26.50 19.56
C LEU A 69 -9.50 -27.69 19.44
N LEU A 70 -8.24 -27.44 19.07
CA LEU A 70 -7.19 -28.45 18.92
C LEU A 70 -6.00 -28.10 19.84
N PRO A 71 -5.17 -29.09 20.20
CA PRO A 71 -3.94 -28.85 20.96
C PRO A 71 -2.99 -27.88 20.26
N GLU A 72 -2.13 -27.22 21.03
CA GLU A 72 -1.08 -26.36 20.50
C GLU A 72 -0.19 -27.11 19.51
N TRP A 73 0.05 -26.50 18.35
CA TRP A 73 0.92 -27.07 17.32
C TRP A 73 2.39 -26.98 17.72
N SER A 74 3.13 -28.10 17.59
CA SER A 74 4.55 -28.16 17.96
C SER A 74 5.42 -27.26 17.07
N LEU A 75 6.13 -26.32 17.69
CA LEU A 75 7.15 -25.49 17.03
C LEU A 75 8.35 -26.30 16.53
N GLY A 76 8.56 -27.52 17.04
CA GLY A 76 9.65 -28.42 16.62
C GLY A 76 9.29 -29.29 15.41
N SER A 77 8.03 -29.31 14.97
CA SER A 77 7.58 -30.14 13.86
C SER A 77 7.62 -29.36 12.54
N PRO A 78 8.48 -29.72 11.56
CA PRO A 78 8.48 -29.05 10.26
C PRO A 78 7.15 -29.20 9.51
N TRP A 79 6.41 -30.29 9.77
CA TRP A 79 5.08 -30.51 9.20
C TRP A 79 4.02 -29.57 9.77
N ALA A 80 4.14 -29.19 11.05
CA ALA A 80 3.25 -28.18 11.64
C ALA A 80 3.48 -26.80 10.98
N TRP A 81 4.74 -26.43 10.74
CA TRP A 81 5.09 -25.21 10.00
C TRP A 81 4.56 -25.22 8.55
N ALA A 82 4.75 -26.33 7.82
CA ALA A 82 4.23 -26.47 6.47
C ALA A 82 2.70 -26.40 6.42
N GLY A 83 2.03 -27.07 7.37
CA GLY A 83 0.58 -27.02 7.52
C GLY A 83 0.07 -25.61 7.85
N ALA A 84 0.76 -24.89 8.74
CA ALA A 84 0.37 -23.54 9.11
C ALA A 84 0.56 -22.55 7.95
N LEU A 85 1.63 -22.70 7.18
CA LEU A 85 1.84 -21.90 5.97
C LEU A 85 0.76 -22.19 4.92
N LEU A 86 0.40 -23.46 4.71
CA LEU A 86 -0.66 -23.84 3.77
C LEU A 86 -2.02 -23.29 4.19
N ILE A 87 -2.36 -23.35 5.48
CA ILE A 87 -3.60 -22.76 6.01
C ILE A 87 -3.56 -21.24 5.88
N TYR A 88 -2.43 -20.60 6.19
CA TYR A 88 -2.29 -19.16 6.05
C TYR A 88 -2.53 -18.72 4.60
N ASP A 89 -1.89 -19.39 3.63
CA ASP A 89 -2.03 -19.12 2.20
C ASP A 89 -3.47 -19.34 1.70
N PHE A 90 -4.16 -20.36 2.22
CA PHE A 90 -5.59 -20.57 1.95
C PHE A 90 -6.47 -19.45 2.49
N LEU A 91 -6.23 -18.99 3.73
CA LEU A 91 -6.99 -17.89 4.34
C LEU A 91 -6.65 -16.56 3.65
N TYR A 92 -5.41 -16.38 3.22
CA TYR A 92 -5.01 -15.27 2.38
C TYR A 92 -5.83 -15.24 1.09
N TYR A 93 -5.95 -16.36 0.37
CA TYR A 93 -6.76 -16.44 -0.86
C TYR A 93 -8.20 -15.93 -0.62
N TRP A 94 -8.86 -16.36 0.45
CA TRP A 94 -10.23 -15.93 0.76
C TRP A 94 -10.32 -14.47 1.17
N LYS A 95 -9.38 -14.00 2.01
CA LYS A 95 -9.27 -12.58 2.36
C LYS A 95 -9.10 -11.75 1.09
N HIS A 96 -8.24 -12.19 0.18
CA HIS A 96 -7.90 -11.46 -1.03
C HIS A 96 -9.06 -11.46 -2.02
N ARG A 97 -9.67 -12.61 -2.29
CA ARG A 97 -10.88 -12.74 -3.12
C ARG A 97 -12.02 -11.87 -2.63
N LEU A 98 -12.36 -11.95 -1.34
CA LEU A 98 -13.42 -11.11 -0.76
C LEU A 98 -13.01 -9.64 -0.72
N GLY A 99 -11.71 -9.34 -0.66
CA GLY A 99 -11.13 -8.03 -0.92
C GLY A 99 -11.46 -7.46 -2.29
N HIS A 100 -11.73 -8.29 -3.30
CA HIS A 100 -12.17 -7.83 -4.64
C HIS A 100 -13.68 -7.96 -4.85
N GLU A 101 -14.34 -8.90 -4.17
CA GLU A 101 -15.75 -9.22 -4.40
C GLU A 101 -16.72 -8.54 -3.40
N VAL A 102 -16.25 -7.92 -2.32
CA VAL A 102 -17.09 -7.25 -1.30
C VAL A 102 -16.71 -5.78 -1.16
N ALA A 103 -17.68 -4.87 -1.28
CA ALA A 103 -17.46 -3.43 -1.37
C ALA A 103 -16.61 -2.83 -0.22
N VAL A 104 -16.90 -3.17 1.04
CA VAL A 104 -16.13 -2.65 2.18
C VAL A 104 -14.70 -3.21 2.23
N LEU A 105 -14.50 -4.47 1.84
CA LEU A 105 -13.18 -5.09 1.79
C LEU A 105 -12.38 -4.58 0.58
N TRP A 106 -13.05 -4.29 -0.54
CA TRP A 106 -12.47 -3.56 -1.67
C TRP A 106 -12.08 -2.15 -1.30
N ALA A 107 -12.87 -1.43 -0.50
CA ALA A 107 -12.46 -0.12 0.01
C ALA A 107 -11.17 -0.21 0.84
N ALA A 108 -10.95 -1.32 1.56
CA ALA A 108 -9.69 -1.58 2.22
C ALA A 108 -8.58 -1.98 1.24
N HIS A 109 -8.86 -2.71 0.17
CA HIS A 109 -7.84 -3.29 -0.70
C HIS A 109 -7.45 -2.45 -1.93
N VAL A 110 -8.37 -1.67 -2.48
CA VAL A 110 -8.24 -0.87 -3.72
C VAL A 110 -7.03 0.06 -3.77
N VAL A 111 -6.55 0.53 -2.62
CA VAL A 111 -5.31 1.32 -2.51
C VAL A 111 -4.14 0.58 -3.17
N HIS A 112 -4.06 -0.73 -2.99
CA HIS A 112 -3.02 -1.58 -3.57
C HIS A 112 -3.07 -1.60 -5.11
N HIS A 113 -4.28 -1.68 -5.66
CA HIS A 113 -4.53 -1.67 -7.10
C HIS A 113 -4.53 -0.29 -7.75
N SER A 114 -4.47 0.80 -6.96
CA SER A 114 -4.65 2.15 -7.50
C SER A 114 -3.43 2.68 -8.25
N SER A 115 -2.31 1.95 -8.27
CA SER A 115 -1.16 2.31 -9.09
C SER A 115 -1.46 2.08 -10.56
N GLU A 116 -1.07 3.04 -11.39
CA GLU A 116 -1.13 2.91 -12.84
C GLU A 116 0.23 2.51 -13.44
N GLU A 117 1.23 2.30 -12.58
CA GLU A 117 2.49 1.65 -12.87
C GLU A 117 2.54 0.27 -12.19
N TYR A 118 3.38 -0.63 -12.68
CA TYR A 118 3.54 -1.94 -12.07
C TYR A 118 5.01 -2.31 -11.96
N ASN A 119 5.53 -2.22 -10.73
CA ASN A 119 6.92 -2.36 -10.34
C ASN A 119 6.99 -2.68 -8.83
N LEU A 120 8.18 -2.92 -8.30
CA LEU A 120 8.34 -3.39 -6.91
C LEU A 120 7.83 -2.39 -5.85
N SER A 121 7.70 -1.10 -6.18
CA SER A 121 7.07 -0.15 -5.25
C SER A 121 5.57 -0.39 -5.08
N THR A 122 4.89 -0.99 -6.07
CA THR A 122 3.47 -1.36 -5.98
C THR A 122 3.22 -2.35 -4.83
N ALA A 123 4.17 -3.25 -4.53
CA ALA A 123 4.09 -4.14 -3.36
C ALA A 123 3.96 -3.37 -2.04
N LEU A 124 4.60 -2.20 -1.96
CA LEU A 124 4.63 -1.35 -0.76
C LEU A 124 3.44 -0.38 -0.70
N ARG A 125 2.61 -0.31 -1.75
CA ARG A 125 1.39 0.48 -1.78
C ARG A 125 0.28 -0.19 -0.96
N GLN A 126 0.41 -0.12 0.36
CA GLN A 126 -0.50 -0.77 1.30
C GLN A 126 -1.52 0.20 1.88
N THR A 127 -2.72 -0.30 2.16
CA THR A 127 -3.79 0.46 2.83
C THR A 127 -3.48 0.68 4.31
N GLY A 128 -4.05 1.75 4.87
CA GLY A 128 -4.11 1.96 6.32
C GLY A 128 -5.35 1.33 6.97
N SER A 129 -6.28 0.75 6.20
CA SER A 129 -7.60 0.34 6.72
C SER A 129 -7.84 -1.18 6.81
N ASP A 130 -6.82 -2.00 6.51
CA ASP A 130 -6.92 -3.48 6.59
C ASP A 130 -7.32 -3.97 7.99
N PHE A 131 -6.93 -3.23 9.04
CA PHE A 131 -7.23 -3.56 10.45
C PHE A 131 -8.73 -3.62 10.78
N LEU A 132 -9.61 -3.06 9.94
CA LEU A 132 -11.04 -3.02 10.23
C LEU A 132 -11.64 -4.44 10.19
N LEU A 133 -11.29 -5.24 9.20
CA LEU A 133 -11.91 -6.55 8.94
C LEU A 133 -10.90 -7.64 8.55
N GLY A 134 -9.66 -7.29 8.17
CA GLY A 134 -8.68 -8.25 7.65
C GLY A 134 -8.23 -9.32 8.66
N TRP A 135 -8.23 -8.99 9.96
CA TRP A 135 -7.82 -9.91 11.03
C TRP A 135 -8.80 -11.08 11.22
N VAL A 136 -10.08 -10.89 10.88
CA VAL A 136 -11.14 -11.90 11.07
C VAL A 136 -10.83 -13.18 10.28
N PHE A 137 -10.25 -13.03 9.10
CA PHE A 137 -9.90 -14.14 8.21
C PHE A 137 -8.89 -15.11 8.79
N TYR A 138 -8.05 -14.65 9.73
CA TYR A 138 -6.98 -15.48 10.29
C TYR A 138 -7.32 -16.09 11.65
N LEU A 139 -8.45 -15.73 12.26
CA LEU A 139 -8.93 -16.33 13.51
C LEU A 139 -9.11 -17.85 13.47
N PRO A 140 -9.51 -18.48 12.34
CA PRO A 140 -9.56 -19.93 12.26
C PRO A 140 -8.23 -20.61 12.65
N MET A 141 -7.07 -20.00 12.39
CA MET A 141 -5.77 -20.56 12.80
C MET A 141 -5.62 -20.61 14.32
N ALA A 142 -6.11 -19.58 15.04
CA ALA A 142 -6.12 -19.57 16.50
C ALA A 142 -7.00 -20.70 17.05
N LEU A 143 -8.19 -20.88 16.46
CA LEU A 143 -9.11 -21.96 16.83
C LEU A 143 -8.55 -23.35 16.52
N LEU A 144 -7.71 -23.48 15.48
CA LEU A 144 -7.00 -24.72 15.15
C LEU A 144 -5.77 -24.97 16.05
N GLY A 145 -5.48 -24.13 17.04
CA GLY A 145 -4.36 -24.32 17.97
C GLY A 145 -3.00 -23.83 17.44
N VAL A 146 -2.96 -23.08 16.33
CA VAL A 146 -1.71 -22.54 15.79
C VAL A 146 -1.18 -21.41 16.70
N PRO A 147 0.00 -21.58 17.33
CA PRO A 147 0.52 -20.60 18.28
C PRO A 147 0.85 -19.25 17.61
N PRO A 148 0.73 -18.12 18.32
CA PRO A 148 0.95 -16.78 17.75
C PRO A 148 2.31 -16.60 17.06
N LEU A 149 3.37 -17.23 17.59
CA LEU A 149 4.70 -17.18 16.96
C LEU A 149 4.68 -17.80 15.56
N MET A 150 4.04 -18.97 15.41
CA MET A 150 3.92 -19.65 14.13
C MET A 150 3.10 -18.79 13.16
N PHE A 151 1.96 -18.26 13.61
CA PHE A 151 1.11 -17.35 12.84
C PHE A 151 1.88 -16.13 12.30
N VAL A 152 2.64 -15.43 13.16
CA VAL A 152 3.41 -14.25 12.76
C VAL A 152 4.51 -14.61 11.75
N VAL A 153 5.21 -15.73 11.96
CA VAL A 153 6.31 -16.15 11.08
C VAL A 153 5.80 -16.59 9.71
N VAL A 154 4.73 -17.40 9.62
CA VAL A 154 4.19 -17.81 8.32
C VAL A 154 3.56 -16.63 7.58
N GLY A 155 2.94 -15.69 8.29
CA GLY A 155 2.46 -14.44 7.69
C GLY A 155 3.59 -13.54 7.18
N LEU A 156 4.76 -13.54 7.85
CA LEU A 156 5.94 -12.85 7.34
C LEU A 156 6.50 -13.53 6.08
N ILE A 157 6.48 -14.86 6.00
CA ILE A 157 6.89 -15.60 4.80
C ILE A 157 5.99 -15.22 3.61
N ASP A 158 4.67 -15.23 3.80
CA ASP A 158 3.71 -14.80 2.78
C ASP A 158 3.95 -13.35 2.35
N LEU A 159 4.07 -12.42 3.30
CA LEU A 159 4.35 -11.01 3.01
C LEU A 159 5.63 -10.82 2.17
N LEU A 160 6.72 -11.52 2.53
CA LEU A 160 7.97 -11.45 1.79
C LEU A 160 7.85 -12.07 0.39
N TYR A 161 7.07 -13.14 0.26
CA TYR A 161 6.76 -13.74 -1.04
C TYR A 161 5.95 -12.78 -1.92
N GLN A 162 4.96 -12.09 -1.36
CA GLN A 162 4.15 -11.10 -2.09
C GLN A 162 4.97 -9.95 -2.66
N PHE A 163 6.16 -9.65 -2.13
CA PHE A 163 6.95 -8.52 -2.62
C PHE A 163 7.42 -8.70 -4.07
N TRP A 164 8.05 -9.83 -4.40
CA TRP A 164 8.79 -9.98 -5.67
C TRP A 164 7.88 -10.19 -6.89
N VAL A 165 6.63 -10.61 -6.68
CA VAL A 165 5.64 -10.80 -7.76
C VAL A 165 5.17 -9.48 -8.39
N HIS A 166 5.50 -8.34 -7.79
CA HIS A 166 5.16 -7.01 -8.29
C HIS A 166 6.19 -6.49 -9.29
N THR A 167 6.30 -7.13 -10.45
CA THR A 167 7.13 -6.61 -11.52
C THR A 167 6.59 -6.99 -12.89
N ARG A 168 6.79 -6.09 -13.86
CA ARG A 168 6.56 -6.39 -15.29
C ARG A 168 7.82 -6.77 -16.05
N LEU A 169 8.98 -6.78 -15.41
CA LEU A 169 10.27 -7.08 -16.06
C LEU A 169 10.56 -8.58 -16.13
N VAL A 170 9.86 -9.39 -15.33
CA VAL A 170 9.93 -10.86 -15.36
C VAL A 170 8.74 -11.38 -16.17
N GLY A 171 9.01 -12.07 -17.28
CA GLY A 171 7.98 -12.67 -18.14
C GLY A 171 7.28 -13.87 -17.49
N ARG A 172 6.64 -14.70 -18.32
CA ARG A 172 6.11 -16.00 -17.89
C ARG A 172 7.25 -16.95 -17.54
N LEU A 173 7.06 -17.75 -16.49
CA LEU A 173 8.02 -18.71 -15.95
C LEU A 173 7.61 -20.17 -16.21
N GLY A 174 6.52 -20.39 -16.96
CA GLY A 174 6.14 -21.70 -17.45
C GLY A 174 5.53 -22.57 -16.36
N TRP A 175 6.24 -23.60 -15.90
CA TRP A 175 5.72 -24.49 -14.85
C TRP A 175 5.49 -23.75 -13.52
N PHE A 176 6.31 -22.73 -13.24
CA PHE A 176 6.21 -21.97 -12.00
C PHE A 176 4.87 -21.23 -11.90
N ASP A 177 4.43 -20.58 -12.99
CA ASP A 177 3.13 -19.87 -13.10
C ASP A 177 1.91 -20.78 -12.85
N ARG A 178 2.12 -22.10 -12.87
CA ARG A 178 1.08 -23.13 -12.70
C ARG A 178 1.04 -23.73 -11.30
N VAL A 179 2.06 -23.51 -10.48
CA VAL A 179 2.17 -24.04 -9.11
C VAL A 179 2.17 -22.89 -8.10
N PHE A 180 2.94 -21.86 -8.39
CA PHE A 180 3.15 -20.71 -7.53
C PHE A 180 2.65 -19.44 -8.21
N VAL A 181 2.26 -18.45 -7.41
CA VAL A 181 1.91 -17.13 -7.92
C VAL A 181 3.19 -16.46 -8.41
N SER A 182 3.26 -16.22 -9.71
CA SER A 182 4.38 -15.56 -10.34
C SER A 182 4.08 -14.09 -10.65
N PRO A 183 5.09 -13.31 -11.08
CA PRO A 183 4.86 -11.98 -11.62
C PRO A 183 3.85 -11.95 -12.77
N SER A 184 3.75 -13.02 -13.58
CA SER A 184 2.75 -13.11 -14.64
C SER A 184 1.33 -13.26 -14.10
N ASN A 185 1.12 -14.16 -13.13
CA ASN A 185 -0.19 -14.33 -12.50
C ASN A 185 -0.64 -13.03 -11.81
N HIS A 186 0.30 -12.38 -11.10
CA HIS A 186 0.01 -11.16 -10.34
C HIS A 186 -0.16 -9.92 -11.21
N ARG A 187 0.50 -9.85 -12.37
CA ARG A 187 0.18 -8.83 -13.39
C ARG A 187 -1.26 -8.90 -13.84
N VAL A 188 -1.75 -10.11 -14.16
CA VAL A 188 -3.15 -10.31 -14.55
C VAL A 188 -4.07 -9.85 -13.42
N HIS A 189 -3.76 -10.22 -12.18
CA HIS A 189 -4.50 -9.79 -11.00
C HIS A 189 -4.61 -8.27 -10.85
N HIS A 190 -3.51 -7.55 -11.09
CA HIS A 190 -3.46 -6.09 -11.05
C HIS A 190 -4.02 -5.38 -12.29
N GLY A 191 -4.40 -6.13 -13.33
CA GLY A 191 -4.92 -5.59 -14.58
C GLY A 191 -6.38 -5.14 -14.46
N GLN A 192 -6.72 -4.04 -15.13
CA GLN A 192 -8.12 -3.59 -15.28
C GLN A 192 -8.76 -4.02 -16.61
N ASN A 193 -8.03 -4.74 -17.48
CA ASN A 193 -8.58 -5.40 -18.67
C ASN A 193 -9.77 -6.29 -18.28
N ASP A 194 -10.75 -6.47 -19.18
CA ASP A 194 -11.95 -7.26 -18.89
C ASP A 194 -11.62 -8.71 -18.48
N TYR A 195 -10.57 -9.32 -19.05
CA TYR A 195 -10.17 -10.69 -18.71
C TYR A 195 -9.38 -10.79 -17.38
N CYS A 196 -8.86 -9.67 -16.89
CA CYS A 196 -8.07 -9.56 -15.67
C CYS A 196 -8.94 -9.40 -14.41
N LEU A 197 -10.16 -8.89 -14.57
CA LEU A 197 -11.02 -8.57 -13.44
C LEU A 197 -11.37 -9.82 -12.63
N ASP A 198 -11.24 -9.70 -11.31
CA ASP A 198 -11.65 -10.73 -10.36
C ASP A 198 -10.97 -12.09 -10.63
N ARG A 199 -9.65 -12.06 -10.88
CA ARG A 199 -8.80 -13.24 -11.19
C ARG A 199 -7.54 -13.28 -10.34
N ASN A 200 -6.99 -14.49 -10.19
CA ASN A 200 -5.67 -14.77 -9.61
C ASN A 200 -5.45 -14.16 -8.20
N TYR A 201 -6.21 -14.61 -7.20
CA TYR A 201 -6.16 -14.12 -5.82
C TYR A 201 -5.13 -14.80 -4.92
N GLY A 202 -4.44 -15.84 -5.39
CA GLY A 202 -3.49 -16.61 -4.61
C GLY A 202 -2.39 -15.74 -3.97
N GLY A 203 -1.91 -16.17 -2.81
CA GLY A 203 -0.74 -15.59 -2.17
C GLY A 203 0.53 -16.20 -2.76
N ILE A 204 0.94 -17.32 -2.19
CA ILE A 204 2.10 -18.11 -2.60
C ILE A 204 1.70 -19.13 -3.67
N LEU A 205 0.60 -19.87 -3.46
CA LEU A 205 0.18 -20.94 -4.36
C LEU A 205 -0.94 -20.47 -5.28
N ILE A 206 -0.82 -20.82 -6.56
CA ILE A 206 -1.90 -20.62 -7.54
C ILE A 206 -2.98 -21.72 -7.45
N LEU A 207 -2.74 -22.72 -6.59
CA LEU A 207 -3.62 -23.86 -6.36
C LEU A 207 -5.06 -23.44 -6.08
N TRP A 208 -5.25 -22.44 -5.20
CA TRP A 208 -6.57 -21.99 -4.79
C TRP A 208 -7.35 -21.37 -5.93
N ASP A 209 -6.69 -20.59 -6.79
CA ASP A 209 -7.32 -20.04 -8.00
C ASP A 209 -7.81 -21.11 -8.95
N ARG A 210 -7.07 -22.22 -9.06
CA ARG A 210 -7.47 -23.37 -9.88
C ARG A 210 -8.66 -24.11 -9.26
N LEU A 211 -8.61 -24.36 -7.95
CA LEU A 211 -9.67 -25.07 -7.24
C LEU A 211 -11.00 -24.29 -7.23
N PHE A 212 -10.93 -22.97 -7.10
CA PHE A 212 -12.10 -22.10 -6.96
C PHE A 212 -12.43 -21.29 -8.23
N GLY A 213 -11.79 -21.61 -9.35
CA GLY A 213 -12.17 -21.12 -10.68
C GLY A 213 -11.84 -19.66 -10.99
N SER A 214 -10.89 -19.05 -10.28
CA SER A 214 -10.41 -17.68 -10.53
C SER A 214 -9.10 -17.61 -11.31
N PHE A 215 -8.50 -18.75 -11.67
CA PHE A 215 -7.24 -18.79 -12.43
C PHE A 215 -7.42 -18.34 -13.88
N VAL A 216 -6.59 -17.38 -14.31
CA VAL A 216 -6.45 -16.97 -15.71
C VAL A 216 -4.97 -16.72 -16.05
N GLU A 217 -4.53 -17.22 -17.20
CA GLU A 217 -3.18 -16.97 -17.72
C GLU A 217 -3.08 -15.58 -18.37
N GLU A 218 -1.90 -14.98 -18.28
CA GLU A 218 -1.56 -13.75 -19.02
C GLU A 218 -1.63 -14.03 -20.52
N ARG A 219 -2.38 -13.19 -21.25
CA ARG A 219 -2.62 -13.34 -22.68
C ARG A 219 -1.52 -12.67 -23.48
N ASP A 220 -0.99 -13.41 -24.45
CA ASP A 220 -0.06 -12.85 -25.44
C ASP A 220 -0.79 -11.85 -26.34
N GLY A 221 -0.12 -10.73 -26.66
CA GLY A 221 -0.65 -9.72 -27.57
C GLY A 221 -1.70 -8.78 -26.98
N GLU A 222 -2.09 -8.93 -25.72
CA GLU A 222 -3.00 -8.02 -25.01
C GLU A 222 -2.29 -7.36 -23.81
N PRO A 223 -1.64 -6.20 -24.00
CA PRO A 223 -0.95 -5.51 -22.91
C PRO A 223 -1.87 -5.20 -21.75
N ILE A 224 -1.41 -5.50 -20.54
CA ILE A 224 -2.17 -5.22 -19.33
C ILE A 224 -2.14 -3.72 -19.03
N VAL A 225 -3.32 -3.14 -18.84
CA VAL A 225 -3.52 -1.79 -18.35
C VAL A 225 -3.69 -1.88 -16.83
N TYR A 226 -2.85 -1.16 -16.08
CA TYR A 226 -2.88 -1.14 -14.61
C TYR A 226 -3.69 0.05 -14.08
N GLY A 227 -4.03 -0.02 -12.80
CA GLY A 227 -4.88 0.93 -12.10
C GLY A 227 -6.29 0.40 -11.91
N VAL A 228 -7.17 1.28 -11.47
CA VAL A 228 -8.58 0.94 -11.19
C VAL A 228 -9.50 1.62 -12.20
N ARG A 229 -10.61 0.95 -12.58
CA ARG A 229 -11.56 1.45 -13.58
C ARG A 229 -12.16 2.83 -13.27
N GLY A 230 -12.22 3.19 -12.00
CA GLY A 230 -12.47 4.57 -11.57
C GLY A 230 -11.18 5.20 -11.08
N GLN A 231 -10.32 5.66 -12.01
CA GLN A 231 -9.02 6.25 -11.68
C GLN A 231 -9.13 7.20 -10.50
N LEU A 232 -8.24 7.04 -9.52
CA LEU A 232 -8.22 7.89 -8.32
C LEU A 232 -7.97 9.36 -8.68
N LYS A 233 -7.22 9.60 -9.76
CA LYS A 233 -6.75 10.93 -10.21
C LYS A 233 -6.10 11.75 -9.09
N SER A 234 -5.39 11.06 -8.21
CA SER A 234 -4.60 11.61 -7.11
C SER A 234 -3.56 10.58 -6.69
N TRP A 235 -2.40 11.06 -6.25
CA TRP A 235 -1.30 10.31 -5.66
C TRP A 235 -1.25 10.50 -4.13
N ASN A 236 -2.24 11.19 -3.56
CA ASN A 236 -2.25 11.60 -2.18
C ASN A 236 -2.72 10.43 -1.30
N PRO A 237 -1.95 10.04 -0.28
CA PRO A 237 -2.27 8.86 0.51
C PRO A 237 -3.56 8.99 1.34
N TRP A 238 -3.97 10.21 1.75
CA TRP A 238 -5.29 10.38 2.38
C TRP A 238 -6.40 10.11 1.39
N THR A 239 -6.31 10.72 0.20
CA THR A 239 -7.33 10.55 -0.84
C THR A 239 -7.43 9.09 -1.25
N ALA A 240 -6.30 8.40 -1.41
CA ALA A 240 -6.27 6.97 -1.73
C ALA A 240 -7.00 6.12 -0.68
N ASN A 241 -6.75 6.36 0.62
CA ASN A 241 -7.39 5.58 1.69
C ASN A 241 -8.87 5.91 1.89
N LEU A 242 -9.30 7.15 1.64
CA LEU A 242 -10.66 7.60 2.00
C LEU A 242 -11.64 7.59 0.83
N ARG A 243 -11.18 7.69 -0.42
CA ARG A 243 -12.05 7.92 -1.58
C ARG A 243 -13.11 6.83 -1.73
N SER A 244 -12.72 5.57 -1.65
CA SER A 244 -13.64 4.45 -1.85
C SER A 244 -14.71 4.36 -0.76
N TYR A 245 -14.35 4.60 0.51
CA TYR A 245 -15.32 4.69 1.61
C TYR A 245 -16.27 5.89 1.44
N ALA A 246 -15.75 7.04 1.01
CA ALA A 246 -16.57 8.23 0.76
C ALA A 246 -17.56 8.03 -0.40
N ASP A 247 -17.14 7.31 -1.45
CA ASP A 247 -18.00 6.97 -2.57
C ASP A 247 -19.12 5.99 -2.14
N LEU A 248 -18.79 4.94 -1.37
CA LEU A 248 -19.79 4.04 -0.78
C LEU A 248 -20.78 4.77 0.13
N TRP A 249 -20.29 5.66 1.00
CA TRP A 249 -21.13 6.46 1.87
C TRP A 249 -22.05 7.40 1.06
N ARG A 250 -21.55 8.00 -0.02
CA ARG A 250 -22.35 8.85 -0.90
C ARG A 250 -23.46 8.04 -1.58
N ASP A 251 -23.14 6.88 -2.11
CA ASP A 251 -24.11 6.00 -2.77
C ASP A 251 -25.14 5.47 -1.77
N ALA A 252 -24.72 5.12 -0.55
CA ALA A 252 -25.63 4.75 0.53
C ALA A 252 -26.63 5.88 0.78
N ARG A 253 -26.20 7.13 0.96
CA ARG A 253 -27.12 8.26 1.20
C ARG A 253 -28.11 8.51 0.06
N LEU A 254 -27.72 8.18 -1.18
CA LEU A 254 -28.57 8.31 -2.36
C LEU A 254 -29.56 7.15 -2.53
N ALA A 255 -29.41 6.04 -1.79
CA ALA A 255 -30.27 4.89 -1.95
C ALA A 255 -31.74 5.20 -1.60
N ASP A 256 -32.64 4.67 -2.44
CA ASP A 256 -34.09 4.85 -2.36
C ASP A 256 -34.70 4.20 -1.09
N ASN A 257 -34.06 3.17 -0.52
CA ASN A 257 -34.56 2.40 0.61
C ASN A 257 -33.46 2.06 1.63
N TRP A 258 -33.83 1.76 2.87
CA TRP A 258 -32.90 1.44 3.97
C TRP A 258 -32.14 0.13 3.79
N ALA A 259 -32.72 -0.86 3.09
CA ALA A 259 -32.03 -2.12 2.83
C ALA A 259 -30.79 -1.92 1.95
N ASP A 260 -30.91 -1.13 0.89
CA ASP A 260 -29.80 -0.77 0.01
C ASP A 260 -28.76 0.09 0.74
N ARG A 261 -29.19 0.99 1.64
CA ARG A 261 -28.28 1.79 2.50
C ARG A 261 -27.35 0.93 3.36
N LEU A 262 -27.89 -0.16 3.90
CA LEU A 262 -27.16 -1.05 4.81
C LEU A 262 -26.40 -2.14 4.07
N THR A 263 -26.98 -2.69 3.00
CA THR A 263 -26.38 -3.84 2.29
C THR A 263 -25.30 -3.44 1.28
N ILE A 264 -25.24 -2.16 0.83
CA ILE A 264 -24.23 -1.69 -0.13
C ILE A 264 -22.80 -2.06 0.28
N TRP A 265 -22.48 -2.00 1.57
CA TRP A 265 -21.15 -2.31 2.13
C TRP A 265 -20.73 -3.76 1.93
N TRP A 266 -21.70 -4.67 1.79
CA TRP A 266 -21.50 -6.11 1.72
C TRP A 266 -21.80 -6.71 0.35
N ARG A 267 -22.25 -5.87 -0.61
CA ARG A 267 -22.48 -6.28 -2.01
C ARG A 267 -21.18 -6.17 -2.82
N SER A 268 -21.23 -6.64 -4.07
CA SER A 268 -20.15 -6.47 -5.03
C SER A 268 -19.75 -4.99 -5.18
N PRO A 269 -18.45 -4.65 -5.32
CA PRO A 269 -18.02 -3.28 -5.59
C PRO A 269 -18.60 -2.66 -6.86
N ASN A 270 -19.11 -3.51 -7.78
CA ASN A 270 -19.77 -3.07 -9.01
C ASN A 270 -21.26 -2.75 -8.80
N TRP A 271 -21.86 -3.17 -7.68
CA TRP A 271 -23.25 -2.89 -7.37
C TRP A 271 -23.43 -1.48 -6.80
N ARG A 272 -24.45 -0.76 -7.28
CA ARG A 272 -24.84 0.56 -6.77
C ARG A 272 -26.36 0.68 -6.72
N PRO A 273 -26.95 1.44 -5.77
CA PRO A 273 -28.37 1.71 -5.74
C PRO A 273 -28.85 2.41 -7.03
N ALA A 274 -30.07 2.11 -7.48
CA ALA A 274 -30.61 2.66 -8.72
C ALA A 274 -30.64 4.21 -8.71
N ALA A 275 -31.03 4.83 -7.59
CA ALA A 275 -30.96 6.28 -7.44
C ALA A 275 -29.53 6.84 -7.51
N ALA A 276 -28.54 6.15 -6.94
CA ALA A 276 -27.15 6.55 -7.04
C ALA A 276 -26.64 6.48 -8.50
N LEU A 277 -27.05 5.47 -9.27
CA LEU A 277 -26.75 5.36 -10.69
C LEU A 277 -27.41 6.45 -11.53
N ARG A 278 -28.66 6.81 -11.24
CA ARG A 278 -29.38 7.91 -11.91
C ARG A 278 -28.72 9.27 -11.61
N ALA A 279 -28.38 9.51 -10.34
CA ALA A 279 -27.82 10.79 -9.90
C ALA A 279 -26.35 10.97 -10.31
N LEU A 280 -25.57 9.88 -10.27
CA LEU A 280 -24.13 9.89 -10.52
C LEU A 280 -23.74 8.68 -11.39
N PRO A 281 -23.98 8.72 -12.71
CA PRO A 281 -23.58 7.64 -13.61
C PRO A 281 -22.07 7.36 -13.54
N LYS A 282 -21.69 6.08 -13.55
CA LYS A 282 -20.29 5.65 -13.59
C LYS A 282 -20.09 4.72 -14.80
N PRO A 283 -19.86 5.28 -16.01
CA PRO A 283 -19.70 4.49 -17.21
C PRO A 283 -18.47 3.59 -17.11
N ARG A 284 -18.49 2.46 -17.81
CA ARG A 284 -17.30 1.61 -17.93
C ARG A 284 -16.22 2.39 -18.70
N PRO A 285 -14.98 2.43 -18.22
CA PRO A 285 -13.90 3.13 -18.92
C PRO A 285 -13.58 2.41 -20.23
N ASP A 286 -13.34 3.19 -21.28
CA ASP A 286 -12.77 2.69 -22.54
C ASP A 286 -11.25 2.59 -22.39
N LEU A 287 -10.75 1.36 -22.25
CA LEU A 287 -9.32 1.10 -22.04
C LEU A 287 -8.46 1.45 -23.26
N SER A 288 -9.04 1.51 -24.47
CA SER A 288 -8.30 1.93 -25.66
C SER A 288 -7.88 3.40 -25.61
N ARG A 289 -8.56 4.20 -24.79
CA ARG A 289 -8.30 5.63 -24.55
C ARG A 289 -7.77 5.89 -23.13
N PHE A 290 -7.39 4.85 -22.40
CA PHE A 290 -6.92 5.00 -21.03
C PHE A 290 -5.64 5.84 -21.01
N GLN A 291 -5.68 6.96 -20.28
CA GLN A 291 -4.52 7.80 -20.04
C GLN A 291 -4.19 7.76 -18.57
N ARG A 292 -2.93 7.44 -18.27
CA ARG A 292 -2.44 7.46 -16.90
C ARG A 292 -2.52 8.87 -16.33
N TYR A 293 -2.99 8.99 -15.10
CA TYR A 293 -2.91 10.21 -14.33
C TYR A 293 -1.45 10.65 -14.21
N ALA A 294 -1.16 11.81 -14.78
CA ALA A 294 0.19 12.25 -15.04
C ALA A 294 0.28 13.76 -14.80
N PRO A 295 0.20 14.23 -13.54
CA PRO A 295 0.37 15.65 -13.27
C PRO A 295 1.70 16.12 -13.85
N ALA A 296 1.69 17.29 -14.49
CA ALA A 296 2.86 17.86 -15.15
C ALA A 296 3.93 18.17 -14.09
N LEU A 297 4.96 17.33 -14.02
CA LEU A 297 6.06 17.46 -13.07
C LEU A 297 7.35 17.76 -13.80
N ALA A 298 7.89 18.95 -13.57
CA ALA A 298 9.24 19.28 -14.02
C ALA A 298 10.24 18.27 -13.41
N PRO A 299 11.28 17.85 -14.15
CA PRO A 299 12.25 16.87 -13.65
C PRO A 299 12.87 17.25 -12.30
N GLY A 300 13.11 18.54 -12.06
CA GLY A 300 13.61 19.05 -10.79
C GLY A 300 12.63 18.86 -9.62
N MET A 301 11.31 18.97 -9.87
CA MET A 301 10.28 18.69 -8.86
C MET A 301 10.18 17.19 -8.56
N ALA A 302 10.28 16.35 -9.60
CA ALA A 302 10.29 14.89 -9.43
C ALA A 302 11.50 14.44 -8.59
N ALA A 303 12.70 14.94 -8.91
CA ALA A 303 13.91 14.69 -8.13
C ALA A 303 13.80 15.19 -6.70
N TYR A 304 13.26 16.41 -6.51
CA TYR A 304 13.01 16.98 -5.19
C TYR A 304 12.10 16.09 -4.34
N GLY A 305 10.98 15.62 -4.89
CA GLY A 305 10.04 14.75 -4.18
C GLY A 305 10.67 13.44 -3.71
N LEU A 306 11.46 12.80 -4.58
CA LEU A 306 12.19 11.58 -4.23
C LEU A 306 13.26 11.82 -3.15
N LEU A 307 14.00 12.93 -3.23
CA LEU A 307 15.00 13.30 -2.23
C LEU A 307 14.37 13.60 -0.87
N GLN A 308 13.24 14.31 -0.84
CA GLN A 308 12.51 14.61 0.41
C GLN A 308 11.85 13.38 1.02
N LEU A 309 11.49 12.38 0.22
CA LEU A 309 10.96 11.12 0.73
C LEU A 309 12.03 10.34 1.52
N GLY A 310 13.31 10.41 1.15
CA GLY A 310 14.39 9.67 1.80
C GLY A 310 14.43 9.84 3.32
N PRO A 311 14.55 11.07 3.85
CA PRO A 311 14.47 11.34 5.28
C PRO A 311 13.17 10.87 5.93
N LEU A 312 12.01 11.02 5.25
CA LEU A 312 10.72 10.56 5.79
C LEU A 312 10.63 9.04 5.89
N LEU A 313 11.20 8.32 4.92
CA LEU A 313 11.32 6.87 4.97
C LEU A 313 12.20 6.43 6.15
N LEU A 314 13.36 7.07 6.33
CA LEU A 314 14.25 6.80 7.46
C LEU A 314 13.58 7.12 8.80
N LEU A 315 12.82 8.21 8.89
CA LEU A 315 12.01 8.52 10.07
C LEU A 315 10.93 7.46 10.33
N GLY A 316 10.29 6.91 9.28
CA GLY A 316 9.35 5.80 9.41
C GLY A 316 10.00 4.54 9.96
N VAL A 317 11.15 4.13 9.40
CA VAL A 317 11.93 2.98 9.91
C VAL A 317 12.39 3.20 11.34
N TYR A 318 12.91 4.40 11.64
CA TYR A 318 13.32 4.78 12.98
C TYR A 318 12.14 4.73 13.96
N PHE A 319 10.98 5.28 13.59
CA PHE A 319 9.75 5.19 14.38
C PHE A 319 9.40 3.74 14.73
N LEU A 320 9.41 2.82 13.77
CA LEU A 320 9.14 1.39 14.02
C LEU A 320 10.15 0.75 14.97
N ALA A 321 11.41 1.20 14.95
CA ALA A 321 12.46 0.69 15.83
C ALA A 321 12.35 1.22 17.28
N VAL A 322 11.84 2.44 17.46
CA VAL A 322 11.81 3.11 18.77
C VAL A 322 10.44 3.10 19.45
N GLN A 323 9.36 2.98 18.69
CA GLN A 323 8.00 3.12 19.21
C GLN A 323 7.67 2.22 20.41
N PRO A 324 8.16 0.95 20.51
CA PRO A 324 7.90 0.13 21.69
C PRO A 324 8.39 0.71 23.02
N ARG A 325 9.24 1.74 22.97
CA ARG A 325 9.81 2.44 24.13
C ARG A 325 9.22 3.84 24.35
N LEU A 326 8.31 4.29 23.48
CA LEU A 326 7.67 5.59 23.60
C LEU A 326 6.39 5.50 24.42
N ALA A 327 6.10 6.54 25.19
CA ALA A 327 4.77 6.71 25.78
C ALA A 327 3.71 6.83 24.66
N PRO A 328 2.50 6.27 24.82
CA PRO A 328 1.49 6.28 23.75
C PRO A 328 1.17 7.66 23.16
N PRO A 329 1.05 8.76 23.94
CA PRO A 329 0.83 10.09 23.36
C PRO A 329 1.99 10.58 22.48
N LEU A 330 3.24 10.25 22.84
CA LEU A 330 4.41 10.60 22.05
C LEU A 330 4.48 9.79 20.76
N ALA A 331 4.17 8.49 20.84
CA ALA A 331 4.08 7.64 19.65
C ALA A 331 3.01 8.16 18.68
N LEU A 332 1.82 8.50 19.19
CA LEU A 332 0.74 9.06 18.38
C LEU A 332 1.13 10.40 17.74
N GLY A 333 1.72 11.31 18.52
CA GLY A 333 2.20 12.60 18.01
C GLY A 333 3.24 12.44 16.89
N ALA A 334 4.20 11.53 17.06
CA ALA A 334 5.21 11.23 16.04
C ALA A 334 4.59 10.63 14.77
N ALA A 335 3.64 9.70 14.91
CA ALA A 335 2.94 9.09 13.78
C ALA A 335 2.11 10.13 13.00
N LEU A 336 1.36 11.00 13.70
CA LEU A 336 0.58 12.07 13.08
C LEU A 336 1.47 13.09 12.38
N ALA A 337 2.60 13.46 12.99
CA ALA A 337 3.57 14.35 12.37
C ALA A 337 4.14 13.75 11.08
N LEU A 338 4.57 12.48 11.10
CA LEU A 338 5.09 11.81 9.91
C LEU A 338 4.03 11.64 8.82
N LEU A 339 2.79 11.29 9.21
CA LEU A 339 1.67 11.21 8.28
C LEU A 339 1.42 12.55 7.58
N LEU A 340 1.39 13.66 8.34
CA LEU A 340 1.22 15.00 7.77
C LEU A 340 2.34 15.34 6.78
N GLN A 341 3.59 14.98 7.08
CA GLN A 341 4.74 15.19 6.20
C GLN A 341 4.56 14.47 4.84
N LEU A 342 4.23 13.18 4.86
CA LEU A 342 4.04 12.38 3.63
C LEU A 342 2.92 12.91 2.74
N VAL A 343 1.88 13.44 3.39
CA VAL A 343 0.68 13.95 2.75
C VAL A 343 0.94 15.29 2.07
N LEU A 344 1.64 16.19 2.75
CA LEU A 344 2.01 17.49 2.19
C LEU A 344 3.00 17.31 1.03
N LEU A 345 3.95 16.37 1.15
CA LEU A 345 4.87 16.02 0.07
C LEU A 345 4.11 15.51 -1.17
N SER A 346 3.13 14.63 -0.97
CA SER A 346 2.31 14.10 -2.08
C SER A 346 1.45 15.20 -2.73
N ARG A 347 0.91 16.14 -1.93
CA ARG A 347 0.17 17.30 -2.46
C ARG A 347 1.03 18.20 -3.35
N LEU A 348 2.30 18.40 -2.99
CA LEU A 348 3.23 19.16 -3.83
C LEU A 348 3.35 18.51 -5.21
N LEU A 349 3.50 17.19 -5.27
CA LEU A 349 3.67 16.41 -6.50
C LEU A 349 2.41 16.29 -7.36
N GLU A 350 1.26 16.80 -6.91
CA GLU A 350 0.00 16.76 -7.67
C GLU A 350 -0.39 18.08 -8.33
N GLY A 351 0.17 19.22 -7.91
CA GLY A 351 -0.27 20.50 -8.47
C GLY A 351 -0.06 21.73 -7.61
N ASN A 352 0.96 21.72 -6.75
CA ASN A 352 1.45 22.86 -5.94
C ASN A 352 0.57 23.38 -4.79
N SER A 353 1.11 23.20 -3.58
CA SER A 353 1.04 24.22 -2.54
C SER A 353 2.47 24.50 -2.06
N ARG A 354 3.20 25.42 -2.73
CA ARG A 354 4.53 25.85 -2.26
C ARG A 354 4.49 26.35 -0.81
N LEU A 355 3.37 26.97 -0.43
CA LEU A 355 3.08 27.33 0.96
C LEU A 355 3.00 26.09 1.85
N GLY A 356 2.21 25.07 1.46
CA GLY A 356 2.11 23.81 2.17
C GLY A 356 3.45 23.10 2.30
N GLU A 357 4.30 23.16 1.29
CA GLU A 357 5.66 22.64 1.34
C GLU A 357 6.56 23.45 2.27
N GLY A 358 6.46 24.78 2.24
CA GLY A 358 7.17 25.65 3.19
C GLY A 358 6.80 25.31 4.64
N LEU A 359 5.51 25.17 4.93
CA LEU A 359 5.01 24.77 6.25
C LEU A 359 5.49 23.36 6.63
N ARG A 360 5.47 22.42 5.68
CA ARG A 360 5.98 21.06 5.86
C ARG A 360 7.45 21.07 6.30
N LEU A 361 8.30 21.82 5.59
CA LEU A 361 9.73 21.92 5.85
C LEU A 361 10.03 22.63 7.17
N LEU A 362 9.30 23.71 7.50
CA LEU A 362 9.42 24.38 8.79
C LEU A 362 9.07 23.44 9.94
N ALA A 363 7.98 22.67 9.81
CA ALA A 363 7.58 21.67 10.79
C ALA A 363 8.63 20.55 10.93
N LEU A 364 9.19 20.06 9.81
CA LEU A 364 10.25 19.05 9.83
C LEU A 364 11.52 19.57 10.50
N GLY A 365 11.94 20.79 10.16
CA GLY A 365 13.11 21.45 10.74
C GLY A 365 12.94 21.73 12.23
N ALA A 366 11.78 22.23 12.66
CA ALA A 366 11.46 22.45 14.06
C ALA A 366 11.45 21.13 14.85
N TRP A 367 10.86 20.07 14.29
CA TRP A 367 10.87 18.74 14.91
C TRP A 367 12.30 18.21 15.05
N ALA A 368 13.10 18.26 13.98
CA ALA A 368 14.49 17.82 14.01
C ALA A 368 15.35 18.64 15.01
N GLY A 369 15.19 19.97 15.02
CA GLY A 369 15.87 20.86 15.94
C GLY A 369 15.52 20.59 17.40
N ALA A 370 14.24 20.34 17.70
CA ALA A 370 13.80 19.97 19.05
C ALA A 370 14.44 18.65 19.52
N GLN A 371 14.58 17.67 18.62
CA GLN A 371 15.19 16.38 18.96
C GLN A 371 16.70 16.49 19.17
N LEU A 372 17.40 17.30 18.36
CA LEU A 372 18.82 17.61 18.56
C LEU A 372 19.06 18.36 19.87
N TRP A 373 18.23 19.37 20.17
CA TRP A 373 18.35 20.16 21.39
C TRP A 373 18.16 19.34 22.67
N ARG A 374 17.21 18.40 22.67
CA ARG A 374 16.97 17.49 23.80
C ARG A 374 18.10 16.48 24.02
N GLY A 375 19.16 16.50 23.21
CA GLY A 375 20.24 15.50 23.26
C GLY A 375 19.74 14.09 22.99
N GLN A 376 18.56 13.95 22.37
CA GLN A 376 17.89 12.68 22.18
C GLN A 376 18.56 11.91 21.02
N ALA A 377 19.67 11.26 21.33
CA ALA A 377 20.00 9.95 20.77
C ALA A 377 19.12 8.89 21.45
N LEU A 378 17.80 9.13 21.52
CA LEU A 378 16.86 8.15 22.03
C LEU A 378 16.83 7.00 21.01
N LEU A 379 17.72 6.03 21.26
CA LEU A 379 17.76 4.69 20.68
C LEU A 379 18.43 4.62 19.32
N GLY A 380 19.77 4.55 19.32
CA GLY A 380 20.58 3.92 18.26
C GLY A 380 20.69 4.64 16.91
N ALA A 381 19.71 5.47 16.52
CA ALA A 381 19.96 6.49 15.51
C ALA A 381 20.72 7.63 16.20
N GLY A 382 21.99 7.78 15.85
CA GLY A 382 22.77 8.93 16.29
C GLY A 382 22.13 10.26 15.86
N PRO A 383 22.65 11.40 16.33
CA PRO A 383 22.18 12.74 15.92
C PRO A 383 22.12 12.92 14.40
N TRP A 384 22.82 12.08 13.63
CA TRP A 384 22.85 12.06 12.17
C TRP A 384 21.46 12.04 11.52
N LEU A 385 20.47 11.31 12.03
CA LEU A 385 19.14 11.24 11.39
C LEU A 385 18.42 12.59 11.49
N TRP A 386 18.49 13.21 12.65
CA TRP A 386 17.90 14.53 12.88
C TRP A 386 18.68 15.63 12.16
N VAL A 387 20.02 15.53 12.08
CA VAL A 387 20.84 16.38 11.22
C VAL A 387 20.43 16.24 9.76
N LEU A 388 20.19 15.02 9.27
CA LEU A 388 19.72 14.77 7.91
C LEU A 388 18.34 15.39 7.65
N CYS A 389 17.40 15.25 8.59
CA CYS A 389 16.08 15.87 8.48
C CYS A 389 16.15 17.40 8.47
N LEU A 390 17.01 17.97 9.33
CA LEU A 390 17.25 19.42 9.37
C LEU A 390 17.90 19.91 8.07
N ALA A 391 18.91 19.20 7.57
CA ALA A 391 19.57 19.51 6.31
C ALA A 391 18.59 19.41 5.12
N ALA A 392 17.74 18.39 5.09
CA ALA A 392 16.71 18.22 4.07
C ALA A 392 15.65 19.35 4.14
N ALA A 393 15.27 19.77 5.34
CA ALA A 393 14.36 20.89 5.54
C ALA A 393 14.97 22.21 5.03
N LEU A 394 16.22 22.51 5.41
CA LEU A 394 16.94 23.72 4.97
C LEU A 394 17.17 23.72 3.45
N ALA A 395 17.64 22.60 2.89
CA ALA A 395 17.82 22.46 1.45
C ALA A 395 16.49 22.63 0.69
N GLY A 396 15.39 22.14 1.25
CA GLY A 396 14.07 22.33 0.68
C GLY A 396 13.60 23.79 0.73
N LEU A 397 13.85 24.51 1.82
CA LEU A 397 13.51 25.94 1.93
C LEU A 397 14.33 26.76 0.93
N LEU A 398 15.62 26.45 0.77
CA LEU A 398 16.48 27.06 -0.25
C LEU A 398 15.99 26.76 -1.67
N TRP A 399 15.52 25.54 -1.93
CA TRP A 399 14.94 25.15 -3.21
C TRP A 399 13.62 25.92 -3.48
N LEU A 400 12.77 26.09 -2.47
CA LEU A 400 11.54 26.89 -2.56
C LEU A 400 11.81 28.40 -2.69
N ALA A 401 12.96 28.90 -2.26
CA ALA A 401 13.34 30.30 -2.42
C ALA A 401 13.80 30.63 -3.85
N ARG A 402 14.11 29.63 -4.68
CA ARG A 402 14.49 29.86 -6.08
C ARG A 402 13.31 30.48 -6.86
N PRO A 403 13.55 31.52 -7.67
CA PRO A 403 12.52 32.07 -8.54
C PRO A 403 11.91 30.96 -9.38
N SER A 404 10.58 30.87 -9.41
CA SER A 404 9.90 30.01 -10.37
C SER A 404 10.24 30.58 -11.75
N SER A 405 11.13 29.95 -12.50
CA SER A 405 11.39 30.38 -13.87
C SER A 405 10.05 30.27 -14.61
N ALA A 406 9.54 31.42 -15.07
CA ALA A 406 8.34 31.52 -15.86
C ALA A 406 8.61 30.89 -17.24
N ALA A 407 8.56 29.56 -17.31
CA ALA A 407 8.63 28.79 -18.54
C ALA A 407 7.79 27.53 -18.36
N GLY A 408 6.54 27.57 -18.82
CA GLY A 408 5.71 26.37 -18.97
C GLY A 408 4.22 26.49 -18.64
N GLN A 409 3.72 27.63 -18.18
CA GLN A 409 2.27 27.87 -18.05
C GLN A 409 1.70 28.64 -19.25
N THR A 410 1.80 28.04 -20.43
CA THR A 410 0.96 28.40 -21.58
C THR A 410 0.39 27.13 -22.22
N GLY A 411 -0.24 26.29 -21.40
CA GLY A 411 -1.27 25.38 -21.89
C GLY A 411 -2.55 26.17 -22.11
N ARG A 412 -2.60 26.99 -23.17
CA ARG A 412 -3.88 27.50 -23.68
C ARG A 412 -4.72 26.28 -24.03
N ALA A 413 -5.85 26.13 -23.34
CA ALA A 413 -6.99 25.44 -23.91
C ALA A 413 -7.28 26.10 -25.27
N LEU A 414 -7.10 25.34 -26.35
CA LEU A 414 -7.71 25.68 -27.62
C LEU A 414 -9.09 25.00 -27.67
N PRO A 415 -10.08 25.69 -28.24
CA PRO A 415 -11.51 25.38 -28.09
C PRO A 415 -11.93 24.01 -28.60
#